data_AF-A0A926ZAC6-F1
#
_entry.id   AF-A0A926ZAC6-F1
#
_cell.length_a   1.000
_cell.length_b   1.000
_cell.length_c   1.000
_cell.angle_alpha   90.00
_cell.angle_beta   90.00
_cell.angle_gamma   90.00
#
_symmetry.space_group_name_H-M   'P 1'
#
loop_
_entity.id
_entity.type
_entity.pdbx_description
1 polymer ?
#
loop_
_entity_poly.entity_id
_entity_poly.type
_entity_poly.pdbx_seq_one_letter_code
_entity_poly.pdbx_strand_id
1 'polypeptide(L)'
;MTDSFTPQPGDLLFQQKDMSPIHRVISQAFRGYRGYSFNHVALCIDEQRVVEATTPTVQYTDISVFLNSSSKDTYERPRVWVFRLTPAYRYLIRGAIAHAQTLLGLPYNRDFGDRKDSYYCSELILDSFRYANQGIPLFPETPMNFKDPATGEFFEYWVNHYRQLKKPIPHGKPGSHPSLLTLSDKLDPIHLYGELLP
;
A
#
# COMPACT_ATOMS: atom_id res chain seq x y z
N MET A 1 1.18 20.26 -23.96
CA MET A 1 1.58 20.37 -22.55
C MET A 1 0.60 19.49 -21.79
N THR A 2 1.02 18.31 -21.36
CA THR A 2 0.19 17.48 -20.48
C THR A 2 0.24 18.14 -19.12
N ASP A 3 -0.89 18.62 -18.61
CA ASP A 3 -0.98 19.17 -17.26
C ASP A 3 -0.30 18.20 -16.28
N SER A 4 0.75 18.66 -15.62
CA SER A 4 1.43 17.88 -14.60
C SER A 4 0.48 17.70 -13.42
N PHE A 5 0.07 16.46 -13.14
CA PHE A 5 -0.77 16.17 -11.99
C PHE A 5 0.00 16.38 -10.68
N THR A 6 -0.53 17.22 -9.81
CA THR A 6 -0.02 17.45 -8.45
C THR A 6 -0.88 16.69 -7.44
N PRO A 7 -0.32 15.70 -6.72
CA PRO A 7 -1.03 15.04 -5.62
C PRO A 7 -1.46 16.02 -4.53
N GLN A 8 -2.60 15.75 -3.90
CA GLN A 8 -3.16 16.54 -2.81
C GLN A 8 -3.14 15.75 -1.51
N PRO A 9 -3.12 16.42 -0.34
CA PRO A 9 -3.28 15.77 0.95
C PRO A 9 -4.49 14.80 0.95
N GLY A 10 -4.26 13.57 1.37
CA GLY A 10 -5.28 12.51 1.39
C GLY A 10 -5.31 11.62 0.15
N ASP A 11 -4.56 11.96 -0.89
CA ASP A 11 -4.37 11.05 -2.02
C ASP A 11 -3.61 9.80 -1.59
N LEU A 12 -4.03 8.65 -2.11
CA LEU A 12 -3.36 7.38 -1.94
C LEU A 12 -2.65 7.02 -3.24
N LEU A 13 -1.33 6.89 -3.18
CA LEU A 13 -0.51 6.57 -4.35
C LEU A 13 -0.13 5.09 -4.30
N PHE A 14 -0.65 4.30 -5.23
CA PHE A 14 -0.40 2.86 -5.33
C PHE A 14 0.64 2.56 -6.39
N GLN A 15 1.63 1.72 -6.07
CA GLN A 15 2.74 1.41 -6.97
C GLN A 15 2.78 -0.06 -7.38
N GLN A 16 3.38 -0.28 -8.55
CA GLN A 16 4.00 -1.54 -8.91
C GLN A 16 5.51 -1.42 -8.79
N LYS A 17 6.11 -2.20 -7.89
CA LYS A 17 7.55 -2.44 -7.82
C LYS A 17 7.85 -3.83 -8.37
N ASP A 18 8.99 -4.03 -9.02
CA ASP A 18 9.44 -5.38 -9.42
C ASP A 18 10.95 -5.59 -9.16
N MET A 19 11.49 -4.81 -8.23
CA MET A 19 12.93 -4.81 -7.94
C MET A 19 13.39 -5.99 -7.07
N SER A 20 12.49 -6.84 -6.58
CA SER A 20 12.84 -7.92 -5.64
C SER A 20 11.81 -9.06 -5.64
N PRO A 21 12.20 -10.28 -5.18
CA PRO A 21 11.28 -11.42 -5.09
C PRO A 21 10.04 -11.16 -4.23
N ILE A 22 10.15 -10.36 -3.15
CA ILE A 22 9.00 -10.03 -2.30
C ILE A 22 7.96 -9.23 -3.08
N HIS A 23 8.40 -8.28 -3.92
CA HIS A 23 7.47 -7.49 -4.74
C HIS A 23 6.64 -8.37 -5.68
N ARG A 24 7.24 -9.42 -6.24
CA ARG A 24 6.58 -10.37 -7.15
C ARG A 24 5.50 -11.17 -6.44
N VAL A 25 5.83 -11.79 -5.30
CA VAL A 25 4.87 -12.64 -4.58
C VAL A 25 3.73 -11.82 -3.95
N ILE A 26 3.97 -10.56 -3.59
CA ILE A 26 2.91 -9.62 -3.19
C ILE A 26 2.01 -9.31 -4.39
N SER A 27 2.57 -8.93 -5.55
CA SER A 27 1.79 -8.64 -6.75
C SER A 27 0.97 -9.84 -7.26
N GLN A 28 1.45 -11.07 -7.07
CA GLN A 28 0.75 -12.27 -7.52
C GLN A 28 -0.41 -12.68 -6.60
N ALA A 29 -0.39 -12.28 -5.33
CA ALA A 29 -1.37 -12.74 -4.35
C ALA A 29 -2.80 -12.26 -4.63
N PHE A 30 -2.95 -11.05 -5.18
CA PHE A 30 -4.25 -10.43 -5.42
C PHE A 30 -4.30 -9.61 -6.72
N ARG A 31 -5.52 -9.37 -7.19
CA ARG A 31 -5.83 -8.41 -8.24
C ARG A 31 -6.70 -7.31 -7.66
N GLY A 32 -6.34 -6.07 -7.97
CA GLY A 32 -7.00 -4.85 -7.53
C GLY A 32 -7.89 -4.27 -8.62
N TYR A 33 -8.09 -2.96 -8.56
CA TYR A 33 -8.92 -2.23 -9.51
C TYR A 33 -8.54 -2.53 -10.96
N ARG A 34 -9.56 -2.85 -11.78
CA ARG A 34 -9.42 -3.27 -13.20
C ARG A 34 -8.51 -4.47 -13.45
N GLY A 35 -8.27 -5.30 -12.43
CA GLY A 35 -7.43 -6.49 -12.57
C GLY A 35 -5.93 -6.19 -12.57
N TYR A 36 -5.50 -5.02 -12.10
CA TYR A 36 -4.08 -4.70 -11.90
C TYR A 36 -3.59 -5.10 -10.52
N SER A 37 -2.32 -5.48 -10.43
CA SER A 37 -1.64 -5.77 -9.16
C SER A 37 -0.94 -4.52 -8.60
N PHE A 38 -0.96 -4.35 -7.28
CA PHE A 38 -0.27 -3.26 -6.58
C PHE A 38 0.37 -3.86 -5.34
N ASN A 39 1.64 -3.54 -5.11
CA ASN A 39 2.42 -4.12 -4.01
C ASN A 39 2.93 -3.07 -3.02
N HIS A 40 2.61 -1.80 -3.25
CA HIS A 40 2.94 -0.73 -2.32
C HIS A 40 1.90 0.40 -2.38
N VAL A 41 1.71 1.10 -1.26
CA VAL A 41 0.83 2.28 -1.15
C VAL A 41 1.41 3.29 -0.17
N ALA A 42 1.17 4.57 -0.41
CA ALA A 42 1.50 5.65 0.51
C ALA A 42 0.38 6.70 0.60
N LEU A 43 0.36 7.43 1.71
CA LEU A 43 -0.57 8.54 1.96
C LEU A 43 0.11 9.88 1.65
N CYS A 44 -0.41 10.64 0.69
CA CYS A 44 -0.01 12.00 0.43
C CYS A 44 -0.40 12.91 1.60
N ILE A 45 0.56 13.66 2.13
CA ILE A 45 0.33 14.55 3.29
C ILE A 45 0.36 16.03 2.91
N ASP A 46 1.05 16.36 1.82
CA ASP A 46 1.20 17.67 1.20
C ASP A 46 1.63 17.50 -0.26
N GLU A 47 1.76 18.61 -0.98
CA GLU A 47 2.08 18.60 -2.43
C GLU A 47 3.48 18.05 -2.76
N GLN A 48 4.33 17.81 -1.75
CA GLN A 48 5.73 17.39 -1.93
C GLN A 48 6.00 16.01 -1.37
N ARG A 49 5.24 15.54 -0.38
CA ARG A 49 5.60 14.36 0.42
C ARG A 49 4.45 13.38 0.62
N VAL A 50 4.85 12.12 0.77
CA VAL A 50 4.00 11.04 1.28
C VAL A 50 4.53 10.53 2.62
N VAL A 51 3.65 9.92 3.41
CA VAL A 51 4.05 9.00 4.49
C VAL A 51 3.85 7.58 3.97
N GLU A 52 4.87 6.75 4.13
CA GLU A 52 4.85 5.34 3.76
C GLU A 52 5.49 4.48 4.84
N ALA A 53 5.01 3.24 4.99
CA ALA A 53 5.72 2.20 5.73
C ALA A 53 6.54 1.38 4.74
N THR A 54 7.86 1.57 4.78
CA THR A 54 8.84 0.86 3.94
C THR A 54 10.05 0.49 4.79
N THR A 55 10.98 -0.32 4.27
CA THR A 55 12.19 -0.66 5.03
C THR A 55 13.12 0.56 5.12
N PRO A 56 13.63 0.95 6.31
CA PRO A 56 13.51 0.25 7.60
C PRO A 56 12.32 0.68 8.48
N THR A 57 11.72 1.84 8.25
CA THR A 57 10.73 2.46 9.14
C THR A 57 9.60 3.16 8.38
N VAL A 58 8.52 3.50 9.08
CA VAL A 58 7.57 4.51 8.61
C VAL A 58 8.31 5.85 8.47
N GLN A 59 8.22 6.46 7.29
CA GLN A 59 9.02 7.65 6.96
C GLN A 59 8.25 8.62 6.06
N TYR A 60 8.74 9.85 6.02
CA TYR A 60 8.43 10.77 4.92
C TYR A 60 9.23 10.38 3.68
N THR A 61 8.63 10.54 2.51
CA THR A 61 9.34 10.39 1.24
C THR A 61 8.81 11.43 0.27
N ASP A 62 9.73 12.12 -0.41
CA ASP A 62 9.36 13.08 -1.44
C ASP A 62 8.61 12.36 -2.56
N ILE A 63 7.54 12.95 -3.08
CA ILE A 63 6.71 12.36 -4.12
C ILE A 63 7.56 11.98 -5.34
N SER A 64 8.54 12.81 -5.71
CA SER A 64 9.45 12.51 -6.82
C SER A 64 10.27 11.23 -6.57
N VAL A 65 10.80 11.06 -5.35
CA VAL A 65 11.53 9.86 -4.92
C VAL A 65 10.61 8.66 -4.88
N PHE A 66 9.41 8.82 -4.32
CA PHE A 66 8.38 7.77 -4.28
C PHE A 66 8.07 7.29 -5.69
N LEU A 67 7.70 8.18 -6.61
CA LEU A 67 7.40 7.87 -8.02
C LEU A 67 8.59 7.17 -8.69
N ASN A 68 9.82 7.65 -8.48
CA ASN A 68 11.02 7.05 -9.07
C ASN A 68 11.39 5.67 -8.49
N SER A 69 10.89 5.32 -7.30
CA SER A 69 11.07 3.98 -6.72
C SER A 69 10.13 2.90 -7.29
N SER A 70 9.14 3.29 -8.10
CA SER A 70 8.29 2.34 -8.83
C SER A 70 9.00 1.75 -10.04
N SER A 71 8.55 0.58 -10.49
CA SER A 71 8.86 0.11 -11.83
C SER A 71 8.38 1.13 -12.86
N LYS A 72 9.04 1.16 -14.01
CA LYS A 72 8.67 2.04 -15.13
C LYS A 72 7.92 1.27 -16.22
N ASP A 73 7.08 1.97 -16.96
CA ASP A 73 6.53 1.46 -18.22
C ASP A 73 7.52 1.63 -19.38
N THR A 74 7.13 1.24 -20.59
CA THR A 74 7.99 1.33 -21.80
C THR A 74 8.33 2.76 -22.20
N TYR A 75 7.68 3.76 -21.60
CA TYR A 75 7.92 5.18 -21.84
C TYR A 75 8.64 5.83 -20.65
N GLU A 76 9.28 5.03 -19.77
CA GLU A 76 9.98 5.48 -18.56
C GLU A 76 9.08 6.21 -17.55
N ARG A 77 7.75 6.03 -17.65
CA ARG A 77 6.80 6.62 -16.71
C ARG A 77 6.61 5.71 -15.49
N PRO A 78 6.48 6.28 -14.28
CA PRO A 78 6.32 5.49 -13.07
C PRO A 78 4.99 4.74 -13.06
N ARG A 79 5.01 3.44 -12.74
CA ARG A 79 3.83 2.60 -12.63
C ARG A 79 3.10 2.87 -11.32
N VAL A 80 2.43 4.02 -11.28
CA VAL A 80 1.73 4.54 -10.11
C VAL A 80 0.34 5.01 -10.50
N TRP A 81 -0.66 4.61 -9.70
CA TRP A 81 -2.03 5.11 -9.82
C TRP A 81 -2.43 5.81 -8.52
N VAL A 82 -2.89 7.04 -8.66
CA VAL A 82 -3.41 7.87 -7.57
C VAL A 82 -4.92 7.67 -7.44
N PHE A 83 -5.34 7.38 -6.21
CA PHE A 83 -6.73 7.31 -5.81
C PHE A 83 -7.01 8.37 -4.75
N ARG A 84 -8.25 8.86 -4.72
CA ARG A 84 -8.69 9.86 -3.74
C ARG A 84 -9.98 9.40 -3.09
N LEU A 85 -10.16 9.74 -1.81
CA LEU A 85 -11.43 9.49 -1.14
C LEU A 85 -12.60 10.17 -1.86
N THR A 86 -13.70 9.44 -1.98
CA THR A 86 -14.98 9.99 -2.44
C THR A 86 -15.39 11.14 -1.50
N PRO A 87 -16.16 12.14 -1.98
CA PRO A 87 -16.50 13.33 -1.20
C PRO A 87 -17.05 13.04 0.20
N ALA A 88 -17.82 11.95 0.35
CA ALA A 88 -18.44 11.53 1.60
C ALA A 88 -17.43 11.26 2.73
N TYR A 89 -16.19 10.88 2.42
CA TYR A 89 -15.19 10.49 3.42
C TYR A 89 -14.01 11.45 3.55
N ARG A 90 -13.98 12.54 2.77
CA ARG A 90 -12.85 13.50 2.78
C ARG A 90 -12.66 14.21 4.13
N TYR A 91 -13.69 14.26 4.97
CA TYR A 91 -13.58 14.80 6.33
C TYR A 91 -12.57 14.04 7.20
N LEU A 92 -12.25 12.78 6.87
CA LEU A 92 -11.29 11.95 7.60
C LEU A 92 -9.83 12.26 7.25
N ILE A 93 -9.55 12.93 6.13
CA ILE A 93 -8.18 13.11 5.60
C ILE A 93 -7.26 13.76 6.62
N ARG A 94 -7.70 14.86 7.23
CA ARG A 94 -6.88 15.60 8.20
C ARG A 94 -6.52 14.73 9.41
N GLY A 95 -7.48 13.95 9.92
CA GLY A 95 -7.25 13.03 11.04
C GLY A 95 -6.30 11.89 10.67
N ALA A 96 -6.45 11.34 9.46
CA ALA A 96 -5.62 10.24 8.98
C ALA A 96 -4.17 10.67 8.77
N ILE A 97 -3.95 11.86 8.17
CA ILE A 97 -2.61 12.44 8.02
C ILE A 97 -1.98 12.68 9.39
N ALA A 98 -2.70 13.33 10.31
CA ALA A 98 -2.19 13.61 11.64
C ALA A 98 -1.79 12.32 12.37
N HIS A 99 -2.60 11.26 12.25
CA HIS A 99 -2.27 9.96 12.83
C HIS A 99 -1.03 9.34 12.18
N ALA A 100 -0.98 9.26 10.85
CA ALA A 100 0.16 8.69 10.12
C ALA A 100 1.49 9.35 10.50
N GLN A 101 1.47 10.66 10.77
CA GLN A 101 2.65 11.41 11.22
C GLN A 101 3.11 11.00 12.63
N THR A 102 2.21 10.57 13.53
CA THR A 102 2.60 10.05 14.86
C THR A 102 3.33 8.71 14.79
N LEU A 103 3.19 7.98 13.67
CA LEU A 103 3.76 6.65 13.46
C LEU A 103 5.17 6.69 12.85
N LEU A 104 5.68 7.88 12.48
CA LEU A 104 7.00 8.04 11.90
C LEU A 104 8.09 7.47 12.81
N GLY A 105 9.06 6.79 12.20
CA GLY A 105 10.16 6.13 12.90
C GLY A 105 9.82 4.73 13.44
N LEU A 106 8.55 4.32 13.46
CA LEU A 106 8.20 2.94 13.80
C LEU A 106 8.75 1.96 12.75
N PRO A 107 9.22 0.77 13.18
CA PRO A 107 9.83 -0.19 12.28
C PRO A 107 8.86 -0.75 11.24
N TYR A 108 9.40 -1.14 10.09
CA TYR A 108 8.65 -1.86 9.08
C TYR A 108 8.28 -3.27 9.57
N ASN A 109 7.00 -3.62 9.46
CA ASN A 109 6.49 -4.94 9.82
C ASN A 109 6.86 -5.97 8.75
N ARG A 110 7.99 -6.66 8.96
CA ARG A 110 8.49 -7.68 8.03
C ARG A 110 7.75 -9.01 8.12
N ASP A 111 7.02 -9.28 9.20
CA ASP A 111 6.34 -10.56 9.39
C ASP A 111 4.84 -10.50 9.10
N PHE A 112 4.33 -9.33 8.69
CA PHE A 112 2.94 -9.07 8.31
C PHE A 112 1.90 -9.56 9.33
N GLY A 113 2.33 -9.88 10.55
CA GLY A 113 1.48 -10.40 11.61
C GLY A 113 1.16 -9.33 12.64
N ASP A 114 0.41 -9.74 13.66
CA ASP A 114 -0.04 -8.85 14.72
C ASP A 114 1.15 -8.31 15.54
N ARG A 115 1.51 -7.04 15.33
CA ARG A 115 2.48 -6.30 16.13
C ARG A 115 1.97 -4.89 16.39
N LYS A 116 1.97 -4.48 17.65
CA LYS A 116 1.44 -3.17 18.07
C LYS A 116 2.28 -1.98 17.62
N ASP A 117 3.56 -2.20 17.30
CA ASP A 117 4.54 -1.12 17.10
C ASP A 117 5.37 -1.31 15.81
N SER A 118 4.77 -1.84 14.75
CA SER A 118 5.41 -1.93 13.43
C SER A 118 4.37 -1.97 12.33
N TYR A 119 4.63 -1.33 11.19
CA TYR A 119 3.65 -1.23 10.11
C TYR A 119 4.20 -1.72 8.77
N TYR A 120 3.34 -2.34 7.96
CA TYR A 120 3.53 -2.41 6.52
C TYR A 120 2.60 -1.43 5.79
N CYS A 121 2.83 -1.21 4.50
CA CYS A 121 2.31 -0.05 3.78
C CYS A 121 0.78 0.08 3.81
N SER A 122 0.03 -0.99 3.59
CA SER A 122 -1.44 -0.94 3.58
C SER A 122 -2.05 -0.92 4.99
N GLU A 123 -1.41 -1.57 5.97
CA GLU A 123 -1.81 -1.53 7.37
C GLU A 123 -1.75 -0.09 7.93
N LEU A 124 -0.69 0.64 7.59
CA LEU A 124 -0.54 2.06 7.92
C LEU A 124 -1.76 2.88 7.44
N ILE A 125 -2.25 2.61 6.22
CA ILE A 125 -3.41 3.31 5.67
C ILE A 125 -4.69 2.93 6.43
N LEU A 126 -4.95 1.64 6.59
CA LEU A 126 -6.13 1.14 7.32
C LEU A 126 -6.21 1.75 8.71
N ASP A 127 -5.11 1.70 9.45
CA ASP A 127 -5.06 2.16 10.84
C ASP A 127 -5.21 3.68 10.94
N SER A 128 -4.54 4.43 10.06
CA SER A 128 -4.66 5.90 10.02
C SER A 128 -6.09 6.37 9.76
N PHE A 129 -6.80 5.74 8.82
CA PHE A 129 -8.21 6.06 8.57
C PHE A 129 -9.15 5.52 9.65
N ARG A 130 -8.84 4.39 10.28
CA ARG A 130 -9.60 3.88 11.44
C ARG A 130 -9.50 4.84 12.62
N TYR A 131 -8.30 5.32 12.94
CA TYR A 131 -8.09 6.31 13.98
C TYR A 131 -8.87 7.60 13.71
N ALA A 132 -8.75 8.13 12.49
CA ALA A 132 -9.48 9.33 12.06
C ALA A 132 -11.01 9.17 12.17
N ASN A 133 -11.49 7.94 12.01
CA ASN A 133 -12.89 7.57 12.06
C ASN A 133 -13.31 7.00 13.43
N GLN A 134 -12.67 7.46 14.50
CA GLN A 134 -13.04 7.15 15.89
C GLN A 134 -13.03 5.64 16.20
N GLY A 135 -12.08 4.92 15.62
CA GLY A 135 -11.94 3.47 15.80
C GLY A 135 -12.79 2.63 14.86
N ILE A 136 -13.69 3.23 14.08
CA ILE A 136 -14.54 2.53 13.11
C ILE A 136 -13.75 2.30 11.81
N PRO A 137 -13.55 1.06 11.35
CA PRO A 137 -12.80 0.80 10.12
C PRO A 137 -13.45 1.46 8.90
N LEU A 138 -12.75 2.38 8.24
CA LEU A 138 -13.15 2.89 6.93
C LEU A 138 -12.89 1.85 5.84
N PHE A 139 -11.70 1.25 5.90
CA PHE A 139 -11.28 0.15 5.06
C PHE A 139 -11.23 -1.11 5.93
N PRO A 140 -11.98 -2.17 5.60
CA PRO A 140 -11.98 -3.39 6.37
C PRO A 140 -10.66 -4.16 6.19
N GLU A 141 -10.30 -4.94 7.19
CA GLU A 141 -9.25 -5.94 7.05
C GLU A 141 -9.68 -7.03 6.06
N THR A 142 -8.69 -7.61 5.39
CA THR A 142 -8.87 -8.68 4.41
C THR A 142 -8.00 -9.87 4.78
N PRO A 143 -8.42 -11.12 4.51
CA PRO A 143 -7.60 -12.29 4.81
C PRO A 143 -6.30 -12.27 3.99
N MET A 144 -5.17 -12.46 4.65
CA MET A 144 -3.87 -12.48 3.98
C MET A 144 -3.69 -13.73 3.12
N ASN A 145 -3.22 -13.55 1.88
CA ASN A 145 -2.88 -14.64 0.98
C ASN A 145 -1.36 -14.73 0.77
N PHE A 146 -0.80 -15.91 1.07
CA PHE A 146 0.61 -16.23 0.85
C PHE A 146 0.78 -17.40 -0.13
N LYS A 147 -0.33 -17.84 -0.73
CA LYS A 147 -0.38 -18.92 -1.70
C LYS A 147 -0.44 -18.35 -3.11
N ASP A 148 0.18 -19.07 -4.03
CA ASP A 148 0.05 -18.84 -5.45
C ASP A 148 -1.38 -19.20 -5.88
N PRO A 149 -2.16 -18.24 -6.42
CA PRO A 149 -3.52 -18.53 -6.88
C PRO A 149 -3.60 -19.57 -8.00
N ALA A 150 -2.52 -19.76 -8.77
CA ALA A 150 -2.50 -20.71 -9.88
C ALA A 150 -2.29 -22.16 -9.39
N THR A 151 -1.51 -22.36 -8.33
CA THR A 151 -1.15 -23.71 -7.84
C THR A 151 -1.83 -24.10 -6.54
N GLY A 152 -2.27 -23.12 -5.73
CA GLY A 152 -2.82 -23.34 -4.39
C GLY A 152 -1.76 -23.63 -3.31
N GLU A 153 -0.48 -23.60 -3.68
CA GLU A 153 0.66 -23.84 -2.81
C GLU A 153 1.25 -22.53 -2.26
N PHE A 154 1.96 -22.60 -1.14
CA PHE A 154 2.69 -21.43 -0.63
C PHE A 154 3.83 -21.03 -1.56
N PHE A 155 4.00 -19.74 -1.81
CA PHE A 155 5.20 -19.27 -2.52
C PHE A 155 6.46 -19.65 -1.73
N GLU A 156 7.47 -20.18 -2.44
CA GLU A 156 8.73 -20.59 -1.83
C GLU A 156 9.39 -19.45 -1.05
N TYR A 157 9.28 -18.21 -1.57
CA TYR A 157 9.72 -17.01 -0.87
C TYR A 157 9.16 -16.93 0.55
N TRP A 158 7.85 -17.09 0.73
CA TRP A 158 7.21 -16.99 2.04
C TRP A 158 7.59 -18.16 2.94
N VAL A 159 7.69 -19.37 2.40
CA VAL A 159 8.17 -20.53 3.16
C VAL A 159 9.56 -20.26 3.74
N ASN A 160 10.48 -19.74 2.92
CA ASN A 160 11.85 -19.43 3.34
C ASN A 160 11.90 -18.26 4.33
N HIS A 161 11.14 -17.19 4.06
CA HIS A 161 11.06 -15.99 4.92
C HIS A 161 10.56 -16.33 6.33
N TYR A 162 9.43 -17.03 6.44
CA TYR A 162 8.86 -17.38 7.75
C TYR A 162 9.67 -18.45 8.49
N ARG A 163 10.37 -19.34 7.77
CA ARG A 163 11.36 -20.25 8.38
C ARG A 163 12.48 -19.47 9.06
N GLN A 164 13.03 -18.44 8.42
CA GLN A 164 14.08 -17.59 9.01
C GLN A 164 13.57 -16.82 10.23
N LEU A 165 12.33 -16.33 10.17
CA LEU A 165 11.68 -15.66 11.29
C LEU A 165 11.29 -16.60 12.45
N LYS A 166 11.35 -17.92 12.25
CA LYS A 166 10.86 -18.95 13.18
C LYS A 166 9.39 -18.71 13.58
N LYS A 167 8.57 -18.33 12.60
CA LYS A 167 7.14 -18.03 12.77
C LYS A 167 6.29 -18.81 11.77
N PRO A 168 5.02 -19.12 12.07
CA PRO A 168 4.10 -19.65 11.08
C PRO A 168 3.75 -18.57 10.04
N ILE A 169 3.48 -18.99 8.79
CA ILE A 169 2.93 -18.11 7.76
C ILE A 169 1.51 -17.71 8.19
N PRO A 170 1.18 -16.41 8.30
CA PRO A 170 -0.11 -15.94 8.82
C PRO A 170 -1.21 -15.98 7.73
N HIS A 171 -1.25 -17.04 6.95
CA HIS A 171 -2.25 -17.19 5.89
C HIS A 171 -3.68 -17.29 6.44
N GLY A 172 -4.60 -16.58 5.79
CA GLY A 172 -6.01 -16.51 6.20
C GLY A 172 -6.27 -15.63 7.42
N LYS A 173 -5.23 -15.12 8.10
CA LYS A 173 -5.42 -14.16 9.20
C LYS A 173 -5.85 -12.79 8.67
N PRO A 174 -6.55 -11.98 9.50
CA PRO A 174 -6.85 -10.59 9.14
C PRO A 174 -5.58 -9.79 8.86
N GLY A 175 -5.63 -8.94 7.86
CA GLY A 175 -4.54 -8.06 7.46
C GLY A 175 -5.02 -7.10 6.38
N SER A 176 -4.14 -6.70 5.47
CA SER A 176 -4.47 -5.79 4.38
C SER A 176 -3.53 -5.99 3.19
N HIS A 177 -3.96 -5.48 2.03
CA HIS A 177 -3.16 -5.57 0.82
C HIS A 177 -3.40 -4.34 -0.08
N PRO A 178 -2.37 -3.73 -0.69
CA PRO A 178 -2.55 -2.56 -1.55
C PRO A 178 -3.54 -2.79 -2.69
N SER A 179 -3.43 -3.91 -3.42
CA SER A 179 -4.44 -4.27 -4.44
C SER A 179 -5.87 -4.32 -3.92
N LEU A 180 -6.12 -4.94 -2.76
CA LEU A 180 -7.48 -5.06 -2.24
C LEU A 180 -8.02 -3.71 -1.78
N LEU A 181 -7.15 -2.83 -1.26
CA LEU A 181 -7.52 -1.47 -0.88
C LEU A 181 -8.04 -0.67 -2.09
N THR A 182 -7.46 -0.85 -3.29
CA THR A 182 -7.94 -0.18 -4.52
C THR A 182 -9.34 -0.61 -4.96
N LEU A 183 -9.90 -1.70 -4.41
CA LEU A 183 -11.26 -2.16 -4.71
C LEU A 183 -12.32 -1.45 -3.86
N SER A 184 -11.92 -0.62 -2.90
CA SER A 184 -12.87 0.08 -2.04
C SER A 184 -13.72 1.07 -2.83
N ASP A 185 -15.03 1.01 -2.61
CA ASP A 185 -16.04 1.98 -3.06
C ASP A 185 -15.87 3.41 -2.50
N LYS A 186 -14.90 3.60 -1.60
CA LYS A 186 -14.58 4.88 -0.96
C LYS A 186 -13.45 5.61 -1.68
N LEU A 187 -12.89 5.02 -2.73
CA LEU A 187 -11.74 5.54 -3.47
C LEU A 187 -12.08 5.66 -4.95
N ASP A 188 -11.88 6.86 -5.50
CA ASP A 188 -11.96 7.12 -6.93
C ASP A 188 -10.55 7.12 -7.53
N PRO A 189 -10.30 6.42 -8.66
CA PRO A 189 -9.06 6.57 -9.42
C PRO A 189 -9.03 7.94 -10.09
N ILE A 190 -8.01 8.77 -9.80
CA ILE A 190 -7.97 10.17 -10.30
C ILE A 190 -6.81 10.45 -11.25
N HIS A 191 -5.71 9.70 -11.18
CA HIS A 191 -4.58 9.91 -12.07
C HIS A 191 -3.71 8.66 -12.23
N LEU A 192 -3.40 8.31 -13.47
CA LEU A 192 -2.47 7.22 -13.81
C LEU A 192 -1.20 7.82 -14.42
N TYR A 193 -0.06 7.64 -13.74
CA TYR A 193 1.21 8.18 -14.22
C TYR A 193 1.80 7.38 -15.39
N GLY A 194 1.69 6.06 -15.34
CA GLY A 194 2.26 5.14 -16.32
C GLY A 194 1.44 3.85 -16.40
N GLU A 195 1.58 3.13 -17.50
CA GLU A 195 0.81 1.90 -17.74
C GLU A 195 1.10 0.84 -16.67
N LEU A 196 0.09 0.08 -16.25
CA LEU A 196 0.23 -0.96 -15.24
C LEU A 196 0.22 -2.36 -15.86
N LEU A 197 0.82 -3.31 -15.15
CA LEU A 197 0.74 -4.74 -15.48
C LEU A 197 -0.39 -5.42 -14.70
N PRO A 198 -1.08 -6.42 -15.28
CA PRO A 198 -2.12 -7.17 -14.59
C PRO A 198 -1.57 -7.97 -13.38
#